data_AF-A0AAD9KYY7-F1
#
_entry.id   AF-A0AAD9KYY7-F1
#
_cell.length_a   1.000
_cell.length_b   1.000
_cell.length_c   1.000
_cell.angle_alpha   90.00
_cell.angle_beta   90.00
_cell.angle_gamma   90.00
#
_symmetry.space_group_name_H-M   'P 1'
#
loop_
_entity.id
_entity.type
_entity.pdbx_description
1 polymer ?
#
loop_
_entity_poly.entity_id
_entity_poly.type
_entity_poly.pdbx_seq_one_letter_code
_entity_poly.pdbx_strand_id
1 'polypeptide(L)'
;MPSNDSDTNMDNPESAMATSPAVPATPNSKAAPAVVYSVKQPAILIFDSLSGPSRSSVVRTLREYLQVEWDVKKAEAEGPRTFDKDGIRGANPRVPQQTNYSDCGIYILQYVESFFEKPIIDYSIPVKGLADWFPDDRVQKKRAELRELILELQTRLNPDLKYDPTQDGCLSMQAQQ
;
A
#
# COMPACT_ATOMS: atom_id res chain seq x y z
N MET A 1 59.85 -38.83 1.80
CA MET A 1 60.34 -39.75 2.85
C MET A 1 61.75 -39.31 3.24
N PRO A 2 62.18 -39.39 4.51
CA PRO A 2 61.62 -40.06 5.70
C PRO A 2 61.10 -39.04 6.75
N SER A 3 60.59 -39.32 7.95
CA SER A 3 59.87 -40.44 8.60
C SER A 3 59.73 -40.04 10.09
N ASN A 4 58.51 -40.19 10.64
CA ASN A 4 58.13 -40.67 11.99
C ASN A 4 58.66 -39.97 13.25
N ASP A 5 58.06 -40.04 14.44
CA ASP A 5 56.74 -40.43 14.98
C ASP A 5 56.83 -40.01 16.48
N SER A 6 55.74 -39.62 17.12
CA SER A 6 55.41 -40.16 18.44
C SER A 6 53.94 -39.90 18.78
N ASP A 7 53.23 -41.01 18.90
CA ASP A 7 51.87 -41.17 19.39
C ASP A 7 51.68 -40.65 20.82
N THR A 8 50.44 -40.27 21.13
CA THR A 8 49.73 -40.85 22.28
C THR A 8 48.23 -40.67 22.07
N ASN A 9 47.58 -41.74 21.62
CA ASN A 9 46.17 -41.99 21.83
C ASN A 9 45.94 -42.34 23.31
N MET A 10 44.81 -41.92 23.86
CA MET A 10 44.25 -42.50 25.08
C MET A 10 42.76 -42.74 24.85
N ASP A 11 42.37 -43.96 25.21
CA ASP A 11 41.25 -44.72 24.72
C ASP A 11 39.84 -44.14 24.98
N ASN A 12 38.96 -44.44 24.02
CA ASN A 12 37.51 -44.58 24.14
C ASN A 12 37.19 -45.86 24.93
N PRO A 13 36.07 -45.97 25.67
CA PRO A 13 34.96 -46.72 25.06
C PRO A 13 33.54 -46.25 25.47
N GLU A 14 32.68 -46.16 24.44
CA GLU A 14 31.43 -46.91 24.28
C GLU A 14 30.39 -46.90 25.44
N SER A 15 29.16 -46.42 25.17
CA SER A 15 27.98 -47.30 25.06
C SER A 15 26.63 -46.56 25.17
N ALA A 16 25.66 -47.15 24.47
CA ALA A 16 24.22 -47.13 24.70
C ALA A 16 23.36 -46.03 24.04
N MET A 17 22.82 -46.42 22.89
CA MET A 17 21.48 -46.05 22.41
C MET A 17 20.45 -46.10 23.54
N ALA A 18 19.65 -45.05 23.69
CA ALA A 18 18.37 -45.09 24.38
C ALA A 18 17.28 -44.54 23.46
N THR A 19 16.29 -45.39 23.26
CA THR A 19 15.18 -45.35 22.32
C THR A 19 14.23 -44.17 22.57
N SER A 20 13.86 -43.45 21.50
CA SER A 20 12.77 -42.47 21.51
C SER A 20 11.44 -43.11 21.94
N PRO A 21 10.69 -42.55 22.90
CA PRO A 21 9.28 -42.87 23.03
C PRO A 21 8.50 -42.05 22.01
N ALA A 22 7.82 -42.75 21.10
CA ALA A 22 6.79 -42.20 20.24
C ALA A 22 5.64 -41.65 21.10
N VAL A 23 5.40 -40.35 21.03
CA VAL A 23 4.23 -39.72 21.67
C VAL A 23 3.02 -39.93 20.75
N PRO A 24 1.90 -40.49 21.24
CA PRO A 24 0.71 -40.71 20.41
C PRO A 24 0.03 -39.38 20.07
N ALA A 25 -0.39 -39.25 18.82
CA ALA A 25 -1.21 -38.15 18.35
C ALA A 25 -2.53 -38.08 19.13
N THR A 26 -2.93 -36.88 19.55
CA THR A 26 -4.34 -36.54 19.76
C THR A 26 -4.69 -35.28 18.97
N PRO A 27 -5.82 -35.28 18.24
CA PRO A 27 -6.26 -34.15 17.42
C PRO A 27 -7.11 -33.17 18.23
N ASN A 28 -7.27 -31.96 17.69
CA ASN A 28 -8.15 -30.88 18.15
C ASN A 28 -7.67 -30.02 19.34
N SER A 29 -6.92 -28.97 19.01
CA SER A 29 -7.25 -27.64 19.53
C SER A 29 -7.81 -26.82 18.38
N LYS A 30 -9.10 -26.45 18.46
CA LYS A 30 -9.65 -25.38 17.63
C LYS A 30 -8.85 -24.13 17.98
N ALA A 31 -7.97 -23.71 17.07
CA ALA A 31 -7.24 -22.46 17.22
C ALA A 31 -8.27 -21.34 17.46
N ALA A 32 -8.18 -20.70 18.63
CA ALA A 32 -8.86 -19.45 18.87
C ALA A 32 -8.52 -18.50 17.71
N PRO A 33 -9.48 -17.69 17.21
CA PRO A 33 -9.17 -16.77 16.12
C PRO A 33 -7.99 -15.91 16.55
N ALA A 34 -6.90 -15.96 15.78
CA ALA A 34 -5.74 -15.13 16.03
C ALA A 34 -6.20 -13.69 16.06
N VAL A 35 -6.03 -13.02 17.20
CA VAL A 35 -6.34 -11.59 17.32
C VAL A 35 -5.36 -10.86 16.40
N VAL A 36 -5.84 -10.43 15.23
CA VAL A 36 -5.02 -9.66 14.28
C VAL A 36 -4.94 -8.24 14.81
N TYR A 37 -3.83 -7.92 15.48
CA TYR A 37 -3.53 -6.55 15.87
C TYR A 37 -3.12 -5.74 14.64
N SER A 38 -3.80 -4.62 14.39
CA SER A 38 -3.44 -3.68 13.32
C SER A 38 -2.48 -2.62 13.83
N VAL A 39 -1.42 -2.32 13.07
CA VAL A 39 -0.44 -1.29 13.45
C VAL A 39 -0.97 0.08 13.02
N LYS A 40 -1.03 1.02 13.96
CA LYS A 40 -1.28 2.45 13.70
C LYS A 40 0.01 3.22 13.97
N GLN A 41 0.61 3.78 12.93
CA GLN A 41 1.85 4.56 13.04
C GLN A 41 1.84 5.72 12.03
N PRO A 42 2.57 6.82 12.31
CA PRO A 42 2.75 7.90 11.35
C PRO A 42 3.49 7.41 10.10
N ALA A 43 2.88 7.60 8.93
CA ALA A 43 3.48 7.23 7.66
C ALA A 43 3.04 8.17 6.54
N ILE A 44 3.92 8.35 5.54
CA ILE A 44 3.61 8.97 4.26
C ILE A 44 3.48 7.84 3.24
N LEU A 45 2.27 7.60 2.76
CA LEU A 45 1.99 6.60 1.73
C LEU A 45 1.92 7.28 0.37
N ILE A 46 2.68 6.76 -0.61
CA ILE A 46 2.65 7.22 -1.99
C ILE A 46 2.00 6.14 -2.84
N PHE A 47 0.81 6.42 -3.36
CA PHE A 47 0.15 5.59 -4.36
C PHE A 47 0.48 6.15 -5.74
N ASP A 48 1.17 5.34 -6.54
CA ASP A 48 1.56 5.71 -7.89
C ASP A 48 1.06 4.66 -8.86
N SER A 49 0.38 5.10 -9.90
CA SER A 49 -0.12 4.23 -10.96
C SER A 49 0.96 3.83 -11.95
N LEU A 50 2.12 4.50 -11.95
CA LEU A 50 3.29 4.13 -12.74
C LEU A 50 4.34 3.49 -11.86
N SER A 51 4.75 2.28 -12.25
CA SER A 51 5.85 1.59 -11.60
C SER A 51 7.13 2.37 -11.82
N GLY A 52 7.91 2.58 -10.75
CA GLY A 52 9.14 3.34 -10.85
C GLY A 52 9.96 3.29 -9.57
N PRO A 53 11.10 4.01 -9.55
CA PRO A 53 11.92 4.10 -8.36
C PRO A 53 11.14 4.75 -7.20
N SER A 54 11.58 4.44 -5.98
CA SER A 54 11.01 5.03 -4.76
C SER A 54 11.00 6.56 -4.85
N ARG A 55 9.86 7.17 -4.50
CA ARG A 55 9.67 8.63 -4.48
C ARG A 55 10.20 9.26 -3.18
N SER A 56 11.42 8.90 -2.81
CA SER A 56 12.04 9.29 -1.54
C SER A 56 12.23 10.80 -1.37
N SER A 57 12.48 11.52 -2.46
CA SER A 57 12.55 12.99 -2.45
C SER A 57 11.22 13.62 -2.06
N VAL A 58 10.10 13.11 -2.58
CA VAL A 58 8.75 13.59 -2.22
C VAL A 58 8.46 13.35 -0.74
N VAL A 59 8.77 12.15 -0.24
CA VAL A 59 8.63 11.84 1.20
C VAL A 59 9.45 12.80 2.06
N ARG A 60 10.69 13.08 1.65
CA ARG A 60 11.58 14.01 2.35
C ARG A 60 10.97 15.41 2.41
N THR A 61 10.55 15.96 1.27
CA THR A 61 9.96 17.30 1.20
C THR A 61 8.69 17.41 2.03
N LEU A 62 7.80 16.41 1.97
CA LEU A 62 6.59 16.39 2.79
C LEU A 62 6.91 16.34 4.29
N ARG A 63 7.94 15.59 4.69
CA ARG A 63 8.37 15.54 6.08
C ARG A 63 8.97 16.87 6.55
N GLU A 64 9.80 17.50 5.74
CA GLU A 64 10.37 18.82 6.01
C GLU A 64 9.26 19.88 6.12
N TYR A 65 8.24 19.81 5.25
CA TYR A 65 7.05 20.66 5.37
C TYR A 65 6.31 20.44 6.70
N LEU A 66 6.05 19.19 7.08
CA LEU A 66 5.40 18.87 8.35
C LEU A 66 6.21 19.39 9.56
N GLN A 67 7.54 19.36 9.48
CA GLN A 67 8.41 19.88 10.53
C GLN A 67 8.18 21.38 10.71
N VAL A 68 8.25 22.14 9.61
CA VAL A 68 8.02 23.59 9.63
C VAL A 68 6.61 23.91 10.14
N GLU A 69 5.60 23.20 9.66
CA GLU A 69 4.21 23.37 10.09
C GLU A 69 4.04 23.12 11.60
N TRP A 70 4.71 22.09 12.15
CA TRP A 70 4.72 21.82 13.58
C TRP A 70 5.41 22.92 14.37
N ASP A 71 6.60 23.35 13.94
CA ASP A 71 7.38 24.38 14.62
C ASP A 71 6.63 25.71 14.69
N VAL A 72 5.92 26.06 13.62
CA VAL A 72 5.14 27.32 13.55
C VAL A 72 3.84 27.24 14.34
N LYS A 73 3.10 26.13 14.27
CA LYS A 73 1.72 26.08 14.77
C LYS A 73 1.56 25.38 16.11
N LYS A 74 2.48 24.47 16.47
CA LYS A 74 2.30 23.52 17.57
C LYS A 74 3.41 23.56 18.61
N ALA A 75 4.64 23.90 18.24
CA ALA A 75 5.78 23.78 19.14
C ALA A 75 5.68 24.66 20.40
N GLU A 76 5.03 25.83 20.32
CA GLU A 76 4.81 26.68 21.49
C GLU A 76 3.90 26.04 22.55
N ALA A 77 2.84 25.34 22.10
CA ALA A 77 1.84 24.74 22.99
C ALA A 77 2.16 23.29 23.39
N GLU A 78 2.72 22.50 22.47
CA GLU A 78 2.93 21.04 22.62
C GLU A 78 4.42 20.68 22.79
N GLY A 79 5.31 21.66 22.70
CA GLY A 79 6.76 21.48 22.79
C GLY A 79 7.42 21.11 21.45
N PRO A 80 8.77 21.15 21.40
CA PRO A 80 9.50 20.81 20.20
C PRO A 80 9.33 19.33 19.86
N ARG A 81 9.17 19.03 18.56
CA ARG A 81 9.13 17.67 18.04
C ARG A 81 9.94 17.59 16.76
N THR A 82 10.64 16.49 16.58
CA THR A 82 11.40 16.21 15.36
C THR A 82 10.69 15.17 14.51
N PHE A 83 10.49 15.47 13.24
CA PHE A 83 10.01 14.55 12.22
C PHE A 83 11.17 14.09 11.35
N ASP A 84 11.68 12.89 11.66
CA ASP A 84 12.75 12.24 10.90
C ASP A 84 12.23 10.99 10.16
N LYS A 85 13.16 10.26 9.54
CA LYS A 85 12.85 9.05 8.77
C LYS A 85 12.31 7.89 9.58
N ASP A 86 12.59 7.87 10.87
CA ASP A 86 12.21 6.80 11.77
C ASP A 86 10.88 7.12 12.46
N GLY A 87 10.61 8.41 12.72
CA GLY A 87 9.36 8.94 13.26
C GLY A 87 8.21 9.03 12.25
N ILE A 88 8.47 9.42 11.00
CA ILE A 88 7.47 9.39 9.91
C ILE A 88 8.04 8.66 8.70
N ARG A 89 7.69 7.39 8.59
CA ARG A 89 8.20 6.51 7.54
C ARG A 89 7.49 6.75 6.21
N GLY A 90 8.25 6.81 5.12
CA GLY A 90 7.69 6.80 3.77
C GLY A 90 7.53 5.39 3.24
N ALA A 91 6.43 5.12 2.53
CA ALA A 91 6.22 3.84 1.85
C ALA A 91 5.59 4.06 0.47
N ASN A 92 5.92 3.18 -0.48
CA ASN A 92 5.26 3.10 -1.79
C ASN A 92 4.55 1.74 -1.87
N PRO A 93 3.30 1.62 -1.39
CA PRO A 93 2.58 0.35 -1.44
C PRO A 93 2.33 -0.10 -2.87
N ARG A 94 2.28 -1.43 -3.07
CA ARG A 94 1.90 -2.00 -4.37
C ARG A 94 0.41 -1.82 -4.56
N VAL A 95 0.03 -1.02 -5.55
CA VAL A 95 -1.36 -0.71 -5.94
C VAL A 95 -1.59 -1.07 -7.43
N PRO A 96 -2.84 -1.18 -7.92
CA PRO A 96 -3.11 -1.38 -9.34
C PRO A 96 -2.39 -0.33 -10.19
N GLN A 97 -1.76 -0.74 -11.28
CA GLN A 97 -0.92 0.11 -12.12
C GLN A 97 -1.61 0.39 -13.46
N GLN A 98 -1.36 1.56 -14.04
CA GLN A 98 -1.82 1.89 -15.38
C GLN A 98 -0.84 1.35 -16.43
N THR A 99 -1.36 1.05 -17.62
CA THR A 99 -0.57 0.59 -18.78
C THR A 99 -0.22 1.72 -19.75
N ASN A 100 -0.75 2.93 -19.54
CA ASN A 100 -0.52 4.12 -20.37
C ASN A 100 -0.05 5.31 -19.53
N TYR A 101 0.19 6.47 -20.16
CA TYR A 101 0.68 7.68 -19.49
C TYR A 101 -0.39 8.77 -19.30
N SER A 102 -1.64 8.50 -19.68
CA SER A 102 -2.71 9.51 -19.72
C SER A 102 -3.77 9.31 -18.63
N ASP A 103 -3.80 8.14 -17.99
CA ASP A 103 -4.83 7.76 -17.00
C ASP A 103 -4.40 7.99 -15.54
N CYS A 104 -3.26 8.61 -15.27
CA CYS A 104 -2.76 8.76 -13.90
C CYS A 104 -3.76 9.54 -13.02
N GLY A 105 -4.43 10.54 -13.60
CA GLY A 105 -5.51 11.27 -12.94
C GLY A 105 -6.72 10.39 -12.60
N ILE A 106 -7.06 9.44 -13.46
CA ILE A 106 -8.16 8.49 -13.21
C ILE A 106 -7.81 7.54 -12.05
N TYR A 107 -6.58 7.04 -12.03
CA TYR A 107 -6.09 6.21 -10.93
C TYR A 107 -6.02 6.98 -9.62
N ILE A 108 -5.62 8.26 -9.61
CA ILE A 108 -5.67 9.10 -8.40
C ILE A 108 -7.10 9.14 -7.84
N LEU A 109 -8.09 9.42 -8.69
CA LEU A 109 -9.49 9.48 -8.27
C LEU A 109 -9.96 8.12 -7.73
N GLN A 110 -9.57 7.02 -8.39
CA GLN A 110 -9.94 5.68 -7.94
C GLN A 110 -9.26 5.29 -6.62
N TYR A 111 -7.98 5.63 -6.40
CA TYR A 111 -7.29 5.38 -5.12
C TYR A 111 -8.00 6.09 -3.97
N VAL A 112 -8.42 7.34 -4.17
CA VAL A 112 -9.13 8.11 -3.15
C VAL A 112 -10.47 7.47 -2.83
N GLU A 113 -11.26 7.11 -3.84
CA GLU A 113 -12.55 6.41 -3.64
C GLU A 113 -12.35 5.09 -2.90
N SER A 114 -11.42 4.24 -3.35
CA SER A 114 -11.14 2.97 -2.70
C SER A 114 -10.60 3.12 -1.28
N PHE A 115 -9.89 4.21 -0.97
CA PHE A 115 -9.45 4.54 0.38
C PHE A 115 -10.62 4.90 1.30
N PHE A 116 -11.64 5.60 0.79
CA PHE A 116 -12.85 5.88 1.56
C PHE A 116 -13.79 4.68 1.68
N GLU A 117 -13.94 3.88 0.61
CA GLU A 117 -14.77 2.66 0.61
C GLU A 117 -14.17 1.58 1.52
N LYS A 118 -12.85 1.36 1.42
CA LYS A 118 -12.12 0.31 2.15
C LYS A 118 -10.82 0.90 2.71
N PRO A 119 -10.87 1.56 3.87
CA PRO A 119 -9.72 2.22 4.45
C PRO A 119 -8.64 1.22 4.86
N ILE A 120 -7.39 1.68 4.84
CA ILE A 120 -6.23 0.90 5.29
C ILE A 120 -6.32 0.71 6.80
N ILE A 121 -6.42 -0.55 7.23
CA ILE A 121 -6.51 -0.91 8.64
C ILE A 121 -5.14 -1.07 9.29
N ASP A 122 -4.16 -1.64 8.58
CA ASP A 122 -2.83 -1.93 9.08
C ASP A 122 -1.78 -1.12 8.31
N TYR A 123 -1.07 -0.26 9.03
CA TYR A 123 -0.01 0.59 8.50
C TYR A 123 1.38 -0.01 8.73
N SER A 124 1.48 -1.30 9.03
CA SER A 124 2.76 -2.02 9.03
C SER A 124 3.45 -1.85 7.67
N ILE A 125 4.74 -1.53 7.67
CA ILE A 125 5.52 -1.33 6.43
C ILE A 125 6.32 -2.61 6.16
N PRO A 126 6.20 -3.23 4.97
CA PRO A 126 5.44 -2.77 3.81
C PRO A 126 3.93 -2.97 3.94
N VAL A 127 3.14 -1.98 3.50
CA VAL A 127 1.67 -2.04 3.52
C VAL A 127 1.20 -3.11 2.54
N LYS A 128 0.33 -4.02 3.02
CA LYS A 128 -0.14 -5.20 2.27
C LYS A 128 -1.60 -5.06 1.84
N GLY A 129 -2.00 -5.90 0.89
CA GLY A 129 -3.42 -6.05 0.51
C GLY A 129 -3.97 -4.96 -0.42
N LEU A 130 -3.10 -4.14 -1.01
CA LEU A 130 -3.50 -3.07 -1.93
C LEU A 130 -3.24 -3.41 -3.40
N ALA A 131 -2.60 -4.54 -3.72
CA ALA A 131 -2.27 -4.87 -5.11
C ALA A 131 -3.53 -5.05 -5.98
N ASP A 132 -4.58 -5.63 -5.39
CA ASP A 132 -5.89 -5.87 -6.02
C ASP A 132 -6.97 -5.00 -5.34
N TRP A 133 -6.63 -3.74 -5.03
CA TRP A 133 -7.52 -2.85 -4.26
C TRP A 133 -8.87 -2.63 -4.95
N PHE A 134 -8.86 -2.61 -6.28
CA PHE A 134 -10.03 -2.54 -7.14
C PHE A 134 -9.77 -3.31 -8.44
N PRO A 135 -10.82 -3.81 -9.11
CA PRO A 135 -10.69 -4.42 -10.42
C PRO A 135 -10.42 -3.37 -11.51
N ASP A 136 -9.72 -3.77 -12.57
CA ASP A 136 -9.34 -2.88 -13.68
C ASP A 136 -10.55 -2.26 -14.40
N ASP A 137 -11.69 -2.94 -14.42
CA ASP A 137 -12.88 -2.43 -15.10
C ASP A 137 -13.42 -1.12 -14.48
N ARG A 138 -13.17 -0.90 -13.18
CA ARG A 138 -13.51 0.35 -12.48
C ARG A 138 -12.83 1.55 -13.14
N VAL A 139 -11.52 1.49 -13.37
CA VAL A 139 -10.77 2.60 -13.99
C VAL A 139 -11.08 2.78 -15.47
N GLN A 140 -11.38 1.69 -16.19
CA GLN A 140 -11.74 1.75 -17.61
C GLN A 140 -13.06 2.50 -17.86
N LYS A 141 -14.06 2.29 -17.00
CA LYS A 141 -15.39 2.94 -17.12
C LYS A 141 -15.40 4.36 -16.54
N LYS A 142 -14.48 4.67 -15.61
CA LYS A 142 -14.47 5.90 -14.82
C LYS A 142 -14.49 7.19 -15.63
N ARG A 143 -13.83 7.23 -16.79
CA ARG A 143 -13.86 8.40 -17.69
C ARG A 143 -15.27 8.69 -18.20
N ALA A 144 -16.00 7.66 -18.60
CA ALA A 144 -17.37 7.78 -19.06
C ALA A 144 -18.30 8.18 -17.90
N GLU A 145 -18.15 7.53 -16.74
CA GLU A 145 -18.93 7.83 -15.53
C GLU A 145 -18.74 9.29 -15.06
N LEU A 146 -17.48 9.78 -15.02
CA LEU A 146 -17.20 11.17 -14.66
C LEU A 146 -17.82 12.16 -15.65
N ARG A 147 -17.79 11.82 -16.94
CA ARG A 147 -18.40 12.64 -17.99
C ARG A 147 -19.92 12.70 -17.84
N GLU A 148 -20.57 11.56 -17.64
CA GLU A 148 -22.02 11.48 -17.41
C GLU A 148 -22.41 12.26 -16.15
N LEU A 149 -21.65 12.11 -15.06
CA LEU A 149 -21.86 12.86 -13.83
C LEU A 149 -21.77 14.37 -14.06
N ILE A 150 -20.76 14.85 -14.80
CA ILE A 150 -20.63 16.28 -15.10
C ILE A 150 -21.85 16.81 -15.89
N LEU A 151 -22.31 16.06 -16.89
CA LEU A 151 -23.48 16.44 -17.69
C LEU A 151 -24.78 16.43 -16.87
N GLU A 152 -24.93 15.44 -15.98
CA GLU A 152 -26.06 15.38 -15.04
C GLU A 152 -26.05 16.58 -14.09
N LEU A 153 -24.90 16.88 -13.48
CA LEU A 153 -24.73 18.02 -12.59
C LEU A 153 -24.99 19.34 -13.31
N GLN A 154 -24.52 19.48 -14.55
CA GLN A 154 -24.78 20.67 -15.36
C GLN A 154 -26.26 20.84 -15.66
N THR A 155 -26.95 19.78 -16.09
CA THR A 155 -28.40 19.80 -16.35
C THR A 155 -29.19 20.18 -15.10
N ARG A 156 -28.78 19.64 -13.95
CA ARG A 156 -29.45 19.86 -12.67
C ARG A 156 -29.19 21.26 -12.08
N LEU A 157 -27.98 21.78 -12.20
CA LEU A 157 -27.57 23.04 -11.57
C LEU A 157 -27.75 24.26 -12.49
N ASN A 158 -27.61 24.08 -13.80
CA ASN A 158 -27.66 25.14 -14.81
C ASN A 158 -28.49 24.71 -16.04
N PRO A 159 -29.81 24.52 -15.90
CA PRO A 159 -30.66 24.00 -16.97
C PRO A 159 -30.70 24.90 -18.21
N ASP A 160 -30.45 26.21 -18.05
CA ASP A 160 -30.42 27.17 -19.15
C ASP A 160 -29.11 27.13 -19.97
N LEU A 161 -28.06 26.48 -19.43
CA LEU A 161 -26.79 26.31 -20.13
C LEU A 161 -26.96 25.23 -21.20
N LYS A 162 -27.06 25.64 -22.45
CA LYS A 162 -27.19 24.74 -23.61
C LYS A 162 -25.83 24.19 -24.04
N TYR A 163 -25.23 23.32 -23.21
CA TYR A 163 -24.05 22.57 -23.63
C TYR A 163 -24.48 21.28 -24.32
N ASP A 164 -24.11 21.13 -25.60
CA ASP A 164 -24.34 19.92 -26.39
C ASP A 164 -23.00 19.20 -26.62
N PRO A 165 -22.69 18.13 -25.86
CA PRO A 165 -21.41 17.42 -25.96
C PRO A 165 -21.22 16.66 -27.28
N THR A 166 -22.24 16.60 -28.15
CA THR A 166 -22.12 16.02 -29.49
C THR A 166 -21.53 16.98 -30.51
N GLN A 167 -21.57 18.29 -30.26
CA GLN A 167 -21.07 19.31 -31.21
C GLN A 167 -19.57 19.51 -31.15
N ASP A 168 -18.94 19.23 -30.00
CA ASP A 168 -17.50 19.40 -29.81
C ASP A 168 -16.68 18.15 -30.21
N GLY A 169 -17.31 17.16 -30.85
CA GLY A 169 -16.67 15.90 -31.28
C GLY A 169 -16.27 14.97 -30.12
N CYS A 170 -16.65 15.29 -28.88
CA CYS A 170 -16.39 14.49 -27.69
C CYS A 170 -17.26 13.22 -27.62
N LEU A 171 -18.38 13.20 -28.35
CA LEU A 171 -19.24 12.04 -28.55
C LEU A 171 -19.31 11.66 -30.02
N SER A 172 -19.11 10.39 -30.33
CA SER A 172 -19.64 9.83 -31.59
C SER A 172 -21.14 9.55 -31.43
N MET A 173 -21.93 9.80 -32.47
CA MET A 173 -23.39 9.57 -32.50
C MET A 173 -23.80 8.08 -32.49
N GLN A 174 -23.06 7.19 -31.82
CA GLN A 174 -23.33 5.74 -31.88
C GLN A 174 -23.35 5.11 -30.48
N ALA A 175 -24.50 5.23 -29.83
CA ALA A 175 -24.96 4.30 -28.80
C ALA A 175 -26.50 4.38 -28.69
N GLN A 176 -27.19 4.15 -29.80
CA GLN A 176 -28.62 3.85 -29.83
C GLN A 176 -28.87 2.76 -30.88
N GLN A 177 -28.63 1.51 -30.49
CA GLN A 177 -29.26 0.31 -31.07
C GLN A 177 -29.19 -0.83 -30.08
#